data_AF-A0A1B8E9C2-F1
#
_entry.id   AF-A0A1B8E9C2-F1
#
_cell.length_a   1.000
_cell.length_b   1.000
_cell.length_c   1.000
_cell.angle_alpha   90.00
_cell.angle_beta   90.00
_cell.angle_gamma   90.00
#
_symmetry.space_group_name_H-M   'P 1'
#
loop_
_entity.id
_entity.type
_entity.pdbx_description
1 polymer ?
#
loop_
_entity_poly.entity_id
_entity_poly.type
_entity_poly.pdbx_seq_one_letter_code
_entity_poly.pdbx_strand_id
1 'polypeptide(L)'
;MVERKFPHEVANGLEWTFVSDQSLFDSASRDQLRQHFRAWSIEAEKSEQPRVVDGKEYYVASRYQYFIQVDEEVLRATVDADPCNDSDCGWVNLVRCWDQDLDSYWREEAREHVDQEDGDEGWMRIAGDMVGPDFYEAIGASSEYWYAFYTPPPGLKDY
;
A
#
# COMPACT_ATOMS: atom_id res chain seq x y z
N MET A 1 -33.51 1.83 -13.55
CA MET A 1 -32.41 2.20 -12.63
C MET A 1 -32.24 3.70 -12.72
N VAL A 2 -32.28 4.41 -11.59
CA VAL A 2 -32.07 5.87 -11.55
C VAL A 2 -30.56 6.09 -11.46
N GLU A 3 -29.96 6.73 -12.47
CA GLU A 3 -28.58 7.20 -12.40
C GLU A 3 -28.44 8.13 -11.19
N ARG A 4 -27.71 7.67 -10.16
CA ARG A 4 -27.26 8.56 -9.09
C ARG A 4 -26.18 9.46 -9.68
N LYS A 5 -26.56 10.66 -10.10
CA LYS A 5 -25.60 11.71 -10.48
C LYS A 5 -24.88 12.18 -9.22
N PHE A 6 -23.68 11.67 -8.99
CA PHE A 6 -22.79 12.23 -7.98
C PHE A 6 -22.38 13.64 -8.43
N PRO A 7 -22.41 14.66 -7.55
CA PRO A 7 -21.92 15.99 -7.89
C PRO A 7 -20.46 15.91 -8.35
N HIS A 8 -20.14 16.45 -9.52
CA HIS A 8 -18.77 16.47 -10.06
C HIS A 8 -17.76 17.06 -9.07
N GLU A 9 -18.19 18.03 -8.26
CA GLU A 9 -17.38 18.67 -7.22
C GLU A 9 -16.96 17.70 -6.11
N VAL A 10 -17.80 16.72 -5.78
CA VAL A 10 -17.50 15.68 -4.79
C VAL A 10 -16.61 14.60 -5.40
N ALA A 11 -16.85 14.21 -6.66
CA ALA A 11 -15.99 13.26 -7.37
C ALA A 11 -14.56 13.80 -7.54
N ASN A 12 -14.42 15.09 -7.85
CA ASN A 12 -13.12 15.76 -7.95
C ASN A 12 -12.43 15.94 -6.59
N GLY A 13 -13.18 15.94 -5.48
CA GLY A 13 -12.63 15.99 -4.12
C GLY A 13 -12.22 14.63 -3.55
N LEU A 14 -12.56 13.54 -4.24
CA LEU A 14 -12.24 12.14 -3.88
C LEU A 14 -11.15 11.56 -4.79
N GLU A 15 -10.36 12.42 -5.43
CA GLU A 15 -9.34 12.03 -6.38
C GLU A 15 -8.24 11.25 -5.65
N TRP A 16 -8.11 9.96 -5.96
CA TRP A 16 -6.97 9.18 -5.53
C TRP A 16 -5.71 9.81 -6.15
N THR A 17 -4.68 10.03 -5.34
CA THR A 17 -3.38 10.50 -5.83
C THR A 17 -2.71 9.38 -6.61
N PHE A 18 -2.99 9.29 -7.91
CA PHE A 18 -2.30 8.39 -8.81
C PHE A 18 -0.98 9.02 -9.25
N VAL A 19 0.12 8.61 -8.63
CA VAL A 19 1.45 9.01 -9.09
C VAL A 19 1.85 8.07 -10.24
N SER A 20 1.57 8.49 -11.47
CA SER A 20 1.90 7.75 -12.69
C SER A 20 2.96 8.50 -13.49
N ASP A 21 4.21 8.44 -13.02
CA ASP A 21 5.36 8.85 -13.83
C ASP A 21 6.00 7.59 -14.43
N GLN A 22 5.63 7.30 -15.68
CA GLN A 22 6.13 6.12 -16.39
C GLN A 22 7.66 6.10 -16.48
N SER A 23 8.32 7.27 -16.54
CA SER A 23 9.78 7.33 -16.62
C SER A 23 10.47 6.99 -15.30
N LEU A 24 9.78 7.15 -14.17
CA LEU A 24 10.28 6.84 -12.83
C LEU A 24 9.88 5.44 -12.35
N PHE A 25 8.72 4.94 -12.77
CA PHE A 25 8.13 3.73 -12.19
C PHE A 25 8.13 2.51 -13.10
N ASP A 26 8.39 2.67 -14.40
CA ASP A 26 8.52 1.52 -15.28
C ASP A 26 9.73 0.67 -14.87
N SER A 27 9.49 -0.61 -14.58
CA SER A 27 10.49 -1.56 -14.08
C SER A 27 11.21 -1.12 -12.77
N ALA A 28 10.63 -0.19 -12.01
CA ALA A 28 11.19 0.22 -10.73
C ALA A 28 11.13 -0.90 -9.70
N SER A 29 12.22 -1.12 -8.97
CA SER A 29 12.23 -2.07 -7.85
C SER A 29 11.41 -1.52 -6.69
N ARG A 30 10.92 -2.40 -5.81
CA ARG A 30 10.21 -1.98 -4.58
C ARG A 30 11.05 -1.05 -3.71
N ASP A 31 12.38 -1.20 -3.73
CA ASP A 31 13.29 -0.29 -3.02
C ASP A 31 13.24 1.13 -3.60
N GLN A 32 13.22 1.26 -4.93
CA GLN A 32 13.06 2.56 -5.58
C GLN A 32 11.67 3.15 -5.27
N LEU A 33 10.62 2.33 -5.33
CA LEU A 33 9.26 2.74 -4.99
C LEU A 33 9.14 3.25 -3.55
N ARG A 34 9.77 2.56 -2.57
CA ARG A 34 9.84 3.00 -1.17
C ARG A 34 10.53 4.37 -1.03
N GLN A 35 11.62 4.60 -1.74
CA GLN A 35 12.31 5.90 -1.73
C GLN A 35 11.42 7.03 -2.26
N HIS A 36 10.73 6.79 -3.37
CA HIS A 36 9.79 7.76 -3.94
C HIS A 36 8.60 8.01 -3.01
N PHE A 37 8.02 6.95 -2.46
CA PHE A 37 6.91 7.04 -1.52
C PHE A 37 7.30 7.81 -0.25
N ARG A 38 8.49 7.54 0.32
CA ARG A 38 8.98 8.27 1.49
C ARG A 38 9.18 9.76 1.22
N ALA A 39 9.72 10.12 0.05
CA ALA A 39 9.88 11.51 -0.34
C ALA A 39 8.53 12.22 -0.45
N TRP A 40 7.52 11.54 -1.02
CA TRP A 40 6.14 12.05 -1.07
C TRP A 40 5.52 12.15 0.33
N SER A 41 5.62 11.11 1.16
CA SER A 41 4.90 11.03 2.43
C SER A 41 5.35 12.10 3.42
N ILE A 42 6.64 12.44 3.45
CA ILE A 42 7.18 13.55 4.27
C ILE A 42 6.53 14.89 3.92
N GLU A 43 6.30 15.16 2.63
CA GLU A 43 5.69 16.42 2.19
C GLU A 43 4.16 16.39 2.33
N ALA A 44 3.53 15.25 2.02
CA ALA A 44 2.09 15.05 2.17
C ALA A 44 1.67 15.21 3.63
N GLU A 45 2.34 14.53 4.57
CA GLU A 45 2.03 14.58 6.01
C GLU A 45 2.04 16.01 6.56
N LYS A 46 3.06 16.82 6.20
CA LYS A 46 3.13 18.23 6.61
C LYS A 46 1.93 19.04 6.13
N SER A 47 1.49 18.79 4.89
CA SER A 47 0.40 19.55 4.27
C SER A 47 -0.99 19.08 4.72
N GLU A 48 -1.16 17.78 4.92
CA GLU A 48 -2.44 17.12 5.21
C GLU A 48 -2.72 17.01 6.71
N GLN A 49 -1.68 17.02 7.55
CA GLN A 49 -1.78 16.98 9.01
C GLN A 49 -1.18 18.25 9.65
N PRO A 50 -1.73 19.45 9.35
CA PRO A 50 -1.20 20.71 9.88
C PRO A 50 -1.36 20.85 11.41
N ARG A 51 -2.09 19.92 12.05
CA ARG A 51 -2.29 19.84 13.50
C ARG A 51 -1.24 19.00 14.21
N VAL A 52 -0.28 18.43 13.50
CA VAL A 52 0.91 17.81 14.09
C VAL A 52 1.78 18.95 14.61
N VAL A 53 1.43 19.44 15.79
CA VAL A 53 2.12 20.51 16.50
C VAL A 53 3.19 19.86 17.39
N ASP A 54 4.43 20.32 17.27
CA ASP A 54 5.55 20.03 18.16
C ASP A 54 6.09 18.58 18.19
N GLY A 55 6.06 17.84 17.07
CA GLY A 55 6.83 16.59 16.95
C GLY A 55 6.49 15.52 18.00
N LYS A 56 5.27 15.60 18.56
CA LYS A 56 4.75 14.71 19.62
C LYS A 56 3.75 13.68 19.08
N GLU A 57 3.84 13.32 17.81
CA GLU A 57 3.16 12.11 17.36
C GLU A 57 3.98 10.90 17.77
N TYR A 58 3.40 10.08 18.64
CA TYR A 58 3.97 8.80 19.01
C TYR A 58 3.93 7.79 17.84
N TYR A 59 3.11 8.05 16.81
CA TYR A 59 2.87 7.15 15.69
C TYR A 59 2.57 7.93 14.40
N VAL A 60 3.23 7.57 13.31
CA VAL A 60 2.95 8.04 11.94
C VAL A 60 1.65 7.38 11.47
N ALA A 61 0.70 8.09 10.88
CA ALA A 61 -0.54 7.47 10.39
C ALA A 61 -0.26 6.39 9.33
N SER A 62 -1.02 5.28 9.34
CA SER A 62 -0.82 4.12 8.44
C SER A 62 -0.70 4.53 6.96
N ARG A 63 -1.47 5.54 6.51
CA ARG A 63 -1.45 6.04 5.13
C ARG A 63 -0.09 6.59 4.66
N TYR A 64 0.81 6.94 5.57
CA TYR A 64 2.16 7.41 5.26
C TYR A 64 3.23 6.33 5.45
N GLN A 65 2.81 5.12 5.85
CA GLN A 65 3.67 3.96 6.11
C GLN A 65 3.49 2.85 5.07
N TYR A 66 2.35 2.82 4.36
CA TYR A 66 2.04 1.82 3.34
C TYR A 66 1.64 2.47 2.02
N PHE A 67 2.00 1.82 0.91
CA PHE A 67 1.48 2.15 -0.41
C PHE A 67 0.97 0.92 -1.14
N ILE A 68 0.09 1.16 -2.10
CA ILE A 68 -0.47 0.11 -2.95
C ILE A 68 0.32 0.12 -4.25
N GLN A 69 1.00 -0.98 -4.54
CA GLN A 69 1.65 -1.22 -5.82
C GLN A 69 0.68 -1.95 -6.75
N VAL A 70 0.45 -1.36 -7.92
CA VAL A 70 -0.35 -1.94 -9.01
C VAL A 70 0.58 -2.12 -10.20
N ASP A 71 0.96 -3.36 -10.48
CA ASP A 71 1.79 -3.74 -11.63
C ASP A 71 0.94 -4.47 -12.69
N GLU A 72 1.59 -4.94 -13.76
CA GLU A 72 0.90 -5.66 -14.84
C GLU A 72 0.22 -6.95 -14.34
N GLU A 73 0.79 -7.64 -13.35
CA GLU A 73 0.21 -8.87 -12.82
C GLU A 73 -1.10 -8.57 -12.07
N VAL A 74 -1.07 -7.55 -11.19
CA VAL A 74 -2.25 -7.04 -10.49
C VAL A 74 -3.35 -6.64 -11.49
N LEU A 75 -3.00 -5.85 -12.51
CA LEU A 75 -3.96 -5.36 -13.49
C LEU A 75 -4.61 -6.51 -14.28
N ARG A 76 -3.82 -7.49 -14.71
CA ARG A 76 -4.35 -8.68 -15.40
C ARG A 76 -5.28 -9.47 -14.49
N ALA A 77 -4.90 -9.69 -13.24
CA ALA A 77 -5.74 -10.38 -12.27
C ALA A 77 -7.07 -9.66 -12.03
N THR A 78 -7.09 -8.32 -11.99
CA THR A 78 -8.33 -7.54 -11.85
C THR A 78 -9.20 -7.60 -13.12
N VAL A 79 -8.60 -7.59 -14.31
CA VAL A 79 -9.36 -7.67 -15.58
C VAL A 79 -9.98 -9.05 -15.79
N ASP A 80 -9.28 -10.09 -15.35
CA ASP A 80 -9.73 -11.48 -15.47
C ASP A 80 -10.69 -11.91 -14.35
N ALA A 81 -10.86 -11.08 -13.31
CA ALA A 81 -11.76 -11.36 -12.19
C ALA A 81 -13.23 -11.35 -12.63
N ASP A 82 -14.03 -12.30 -12.11
CA ASP A 82 -15.47 -12.35 -12.36
C ASP A 82 -16.23 -11.36 -11.44
N PRO A 83 -16.77 -10.25 -11.99
CA PRO A 83 -17.48 -9.26 -11.18
C PRO A 83 -18.80 -9.79 -10.58
N CYS A 84 -19.26 -10.97 -10.98
CA CYS A 84 -20.43 -11.64 -10.40
C CYS A 84 -20.07 -12.60 -9.25
N ASN A 85 -18.79 -12.79 -8.97
CA ASN A 85 -18.30 -13.61 -7.87
C ASN A 85 -17.76 -12.69 -6.78
N ASP A 86 -18.51 -12.55 -5.68
CA ASP A 86 -18.10 -11.73 -4.53
C ASP A 86 -16.78 -12.22 -3.88
N SER A 87 -16.32 -13.43 -4.20
CA SER A 87 -15.02 -13.97 -3.75
C SER A 87 -13.87 -13.72 -4.73
N ASP A 88 -14.13 -13.05 -5.86
CA ASP A 88 -13.15 -12.74 -6.91
C ASP A 88 -12.98 -11.23 -7.05
N CYS A 89 -12.49 -10.60 -5.99
CA CYS A 89 -12.27 -9.15 -5.91
C CYS A 89 -10.98 -8.69 -6.62
N GLY A 90 -10.24 -9.62 -7.23
CA GLY A 90 -8.82 -9.43 -7.53
C GLY A 90 -7.97 -9.20 -6.27
N TRP A 91 -6.71 -8.85 -6.48
CA TRP A 91 -5.76 -8.58 -5.40
C TRP A 91 -4.82 -7.45 -5.79
N VAL A 92 -4.23 -6.78 -4.81
CA VAL A 92 -3.21 -5.76 -4.98
C VAL A 92 -1.99 -6.05 -4.12
N ASN A 93 -0.85 -5.43 -4.43
CA ASN A 93 0.34 -5.53 -3.59
C ASN A 93 0.33 -4.40 -2.57
N LEU A 94 0.23 -4.73 -1.27
CA LEU A 94 0.45 -3.78 -0.20
C LEU A 94 1.93 -3.79 0.19
N VAL A 95 2.57 -2.63 0.11
CA VAL A 95 4.00 -2.47 0.38
C VAL A 95 4.20 -1.55 1.56
N ARG A 96 5.05 -1.98 2.50
CA ARG A 96 5.47 -1.26 3.69
C ARG A 96 6.70 -0.40 3.40
N CYS A 97 6.76 0.76 4.04
CA CYS A 97 7.84 1.73 3.89
C CYS A 97 8.27 2.33 5.24
N TRP A 98 8.70 1.48 6.16
CA TRP A 98 9.33 1.91 7.41
C TRP A 98 10.80 2.30 7.22
N ASP A 99 11.40 2.92 8.23
CA ASP A 99 12.81 3.30 8.20
C ASP A 99 13.72 2.07 7.99
N GLN A 100 13.36 0.91 8.56
CA GLN A 100 14.07 -0.35 8.32
C GLN A 100 13.97 -0.83 6.87
N ASP A 101 12.85 -0.57 6.20
CA ASP A 101 12.66 -0.95 4.80
C ASP A 101 13.46 -0.06 3.84
N LEU A 102 13.95 1.09 4.30
CA LEU A 102 14.80 2.00 3.52
C LEU A 102 16.28 1.69 3.68
N ASP A 103 16.68 1.01 4.75
CA ASP A 103 18.05 0.63 5.05
C ASP A 103 18.43 -0.73 4.41
N SER A 104 19.50 -0.75 3.61
CA SER A 104 19.93 -1.96 2.89
C SER A 104 20.41 -3.08 3.81
N TYR A 105 21.03 -2.75 4.95
CA TYR A 105 21.54 -3.76 5.89
C TYR A 105 20.37 -4.52 6.53
N TRP A 106 19.38 -3.80 7.04
CA TRP A 106 18.19 -4.43 7.64
C TRP A 106 17.40 -5.26 6.63
N ARG A 107 17.35 -4.84 5.35
CA ARG A 107 16.73 -5.63 4.28
C ARG A 107 17.49 -6.91 3.96
N GLU A 108 18.83 -6.85 3.92
CA GLU A 108 19.66 -8.03 3.69
C GLU A 108 19.50 -9.05 4.82
N GLU A 109 19.50 -8.61 6.08
CA GLU A 109 19.24 -9.47 7.24
C GLU A 109 17.84 -10.08 7.20
N ALA A 110 16.80 -9.32 6.82
CA ALA A 110 15.45 -9.86 6.68
C ALA A 110 15.37 -10.95 5.60
N ARG A 111 16.12 -10.80 4.50
CA ARG A 111 16.18 -11.79 3.40
C ARG A 111 16.79 -13.13 3.84
N GLU A 112 17.66 -13.15 4.84
CA GLU A 112 18.26 -14.40 5.35
C GLU A 112 17.24 -15.31 6.06
N HIS A 113 16.07 -14.76 6.42
CA HIS A 113 15.04 -15.47 7.18
C HIS A 113 13.80 -15.88 6.36
N VAL A 114 13.82 -15.66 5.04
CA VAL A 114 12.69 -15.99 4.14
C VAL A 114 13.10 -16.99 3.08
N ASP A 115 12.39 -18.11 2.99
CA ASP A 115 12.64 -19.19 2.01
C ASP A 115 12.20 -18.85 0.56
N GLN A 116 11.74 -17.62 0.30
CA GLN A 116 11.13 -17.23 -0.98
C GLN A 116 12.09 -16.46 -1.88
N GLU A 117 11.92 -16.65 -3.19
CA GLU A 117 12.77 -16.09 -4.26
C GLU A 117 12.84 -14.56 -4.24
N ASP A 118 11.79 -13.87 -3.74
CA ASP A 118 11.72 -12.41 -3.63
C ASP A 118 12.14 -11.86 -2.23
N GLY A 119 12.25 -12.73 -1.21
CA GLY A 119 12.87 -12.47 0.11
C GLY A 119 12.45 -11.22 0.90
N ASP A 120 11.43 -10.47 0.48
CA ASP A 120 11.06 -9.17 1.03
C ASP A 120 9.81 -9.28 1.90
N GLU A 121 10.00 -9.32 3.22
CA GLU A 121 8.88 -9.33 4.19
C GLU A 121 8.11 -7.99 4.27
N GLY A 122 8.60 -6.95 3.59
CA GLY A 122 8.00 -5.63 3.55
C GLY A 122 6.87 -5.50 2.54
N TRP A 123 6.32 -6.60 2.01
CA TRP A 123 5.12 -6.56 1.17
C TRP A 123 4.29 -7.85 1.26
N MET A 124 3.00 -7.74 0.94
CA MET A 124 2.09 -8.87 0.83
C MET A 124 1.02 -8.60 -0.23
N ARG A 125 0.30 -9.65 -0.66
CA ARG A 125 -0.93 -9.50 -1.44
C ARG A 125 -2.12 -9.35 -0.50
N ILE A 126 -3.00 -8.41 -0.79
CA ILE A 126 -4.30 -8.26 -0.12
C ILE A 126 -5.42 -8.28 -1.15
N ALA A 127 -6.61 -8.72 -0.74
CA ALA A 127 -7.79 -8.68 -1.61
C ALA A 127 -8.15 -7.22 -1.94
N GLY A 128 -8.63 -6.99 -3.17
CA GLY A 128 -8.89 -5.63 -3.66
C GLY A 128 -9.94 -4.86 -2.83
N ASP A 129 -10.88 -5.56 -2.23
CA ASP A 129 -11.92 -5.01 -1.34
C ASP A 129 -11.37 -4.55 0.02
N MET A 130 -10.23 -5.06 0.47
CA MET A 130 -9.53 -4.60 1.67
C MET A 130 -8.89 -3.22 1.48
N VAL A 131 -8.87 -2.66 0.26
CA VAL A 131 -8.35 -1.32 0.00
C VAL A 131 -9.37 -0.27 0.46
N GLY A 132 -9.37 -0.01 1.77
CA GLY A 132 -10.31 0.92 2.39
C GLY A 132 -9.77 1.55 3.68
N PRO A 133 -10.36 2.68 4.14
CA PRO A 133 -9.95 3.34 5.38
C PRO A 133 -10.02 2.43 6.61
N ASP A 134 -10.97 1.50 6.63
CA ASP A 134 -11.17 0.48 7.65
C ASP A 134 -9.98 -0.47 7.78
N PHE A 135 -9.40 -0.90 6.66
CA PHE A 135 -8.20 -1.72 6.71
C PHE A 135 -6.97 -0.93 7.18
N TYR A 136 -6.82 0.33 6.76
CA TYR A 136 -5.74 1.20 7.25
C TYR A 136 -5.85 1.48 8.76
N GLU A 137 -7.06 1.54 9.31
CA GLU A 137 -7.31 1.59 10.75
C GLU A 137 -6.93 0.27 11.43
N ALA A 138 -7.35 -0.87 10.87
CA ALA A 138 -7.12 -2.19 11.44
C ALA A 138 -5.64 -2.61 11.44
N ILE A 139 -4.92 -2.36 10.34
CA ILE A 139 -3.47 -2.62 10.27
C ILE A 139 -2.68 -1.64 11.14
N GLY A 140 -3.23 -0.44 11.35
CA GLY A 140 -2.71 0.54 12.29
C GLY A 140 -1.27 1.01 12.00
N ALA A 141 -0.74 1.77 12.95
CA ALA A 141 0.57 2.42 12.83
C ALA A 141 1.70 1.67 13.54
N SER A 142 1.38 0.65 14.35
CA SER A 142 2.37 -0.15 15.07
C SER A 142 2.91 -1.27 14.20
N SER A 143 4.22 -1.51 14.26
CA SER A 143 4.84 -2.56 13.48
C SER A 143 4.37 -3.97 13.83
N GLU A 144 3.90 -4.17 15.06
CA GLU A 144 3.40 -5.46 15.53
C GLU A 144 2.13 -5.91 14.78
N TYR A 145 1.28 -4.98 14.37
CA TYR A 145 0.02 -5.30 13.70
C TYR A 145 0.22 -5.81 12.28
N TRP A 146 1.30 -5.42 11.59
CA TRP A 146 1.67 -5.96 10.27
C TRP A 146 1.67 -7.50 10.28
N TYR A 147 2.27 -8.10 11.31
CA TYR A 147 2.43 -9.55 11.41
C TYR A 147 1.14 -10.30 11.72
N ALA A 148 0.07 -9.62 12.13
CA ALA A 148 -1.26 -10.23 12.23
C ALA A 148 -1.89 -10.50 10.84
N PHE A 149 -1.49 -9.70 9.85
CA PHE A 149 -2.01 -9.76 8.47
C PHE A 149 -1.02 -10.41 7.50
N TYR A 150 0.27 -10.25 7.74
CA TYR A 150 1.34 -10.67 6.84
C TYR A 150 1.19 -12.13 6.39
N THR A 151 1.14 -12.29 5.08
CA THR A 151 1.18 -13.58 4.39
C THR A 151 2.23 -13.48 3.30
N PRO A 152 3.28 -14.31 3.34
CA PRO A 152 4.32 -14.31 2.31
C PRO A 152 3.72 -14.56 0.92
N PRO A 153 4.02 -13.72 -0.08
CA PRO A 153 3.59 -13.92 -1.46
C PRO A 153 4.03 -15.29 -2.03
N PRO A 154 3.32 -15.88 -3.00
CA PRO A 154 2.09 -15.42 -3.62
C PRO A 154 0.85 -15.70 -2.75
N GLY A 155 1.00 -16.12 -1.48
CA GLY A 155 -0.12 -16.42 -0.60
C GLY A 155 -1.06 -15.22 -0.44
N LEU A 156 -2.34 -15.45 -0.68
CA LEU A 156 -3.43 -14.52 -0.36
C LEU A 156 -4.16 -15.06 0.86
N LYS A 157 -4.53 -14.18 1.78
CA LYS A 157 -5.29 -14.55 2.98
C LYS A 157 -6.65 -13.89 2.91
N ASP A 158 -7.66 -14.72 2.64
CA ASP A 158 -9.06 -14.30 2.66
C ASP A 158 -9.48 -14.17 4.13
N TYR A 159 -10.04 -13.01 4.50
CA TYR A 159 -10.46 -12.67 5.87
C TYR A 159 -11.97 -12.60 6.00
#